data_AF-A0A947XMC8-F1
#
_entry.id   AF-A0A947XMC8-F1
#
_cell.length_a   1.000
_cell.length_b   1.000
_cell.length_c   1.000
_cell.angle_alpha   90.00
_cell.angle_beta   90.00
_cell.angle_gamma   90.00
#
_symmetry.space_group_name_H-M   'P 1'
#
loop_
_entity.id
_entity.type
_entity.pdbx_description
1 polymer ?
#
loop_
_entity_poly.entity_id
_entity_poly.type
_entity_poly.pdbx_seq_one_letter_code
_entity_poly.pdbx_strand_id
1 'polypeptide(L)'
;MTLPNLDVHLRFRSSQFVKGGLSKEVIGIESVHALYCWGSGWKDYQTGQWVASTDWHSTKISLQLLRDRLATALAAKCEDTTYEACRAVLQWGGVRGAVPFLSQLRQQGRLVHYLESCRPLFSLTTGQKLSQLNSSSILRFDAGLTKIHSLIDTTGSPIYDSRVGAAIAMLYALYRVGAKVPPELRFPTGAARGAQIRDPGMLGYAKAPQFFSSSVSAHRWAQSQLELGWIIQETLMQAPTLFSGGLSERCHAFEAALFMIGYDLRCLVVTPVLPSITASVPSAERTHAKRVAGSPRASWVPTSVPFPQTLRDYLECSKSFGHAVEMTDFAQWQAQVKSRKPSTARAYCAPLRSSELDLASFTLADLDLIACGGAKGLKALSAGASEFVSGDEWEQVYLANVYLCGRATQLASKHSVSPADLLVRAGFAGRTSTAKLILRIGEALGQHFDLLVDARPTVHFDAFFDKALSDLDDDLRGALSV
;
A
#
# COMPACT_ATOMS: atom_id res chain seq x y z
N MET A 1 7.94 -28.93 7.04
CA MET A 1 7.97 -28.16 5.78
C MET A 1 9.32 -27.48 5.68
N THR A 2 10.05 -27.64 4.57
CA THR A 2 11.34 -26.96 4.32
C THR A 2 11.23 -26.11 3.06
N LEU A 3 12.03 -25.05 2.94
CA LEU A 3 11.96 -24.14 1.78
C LEU A 3 12.20 -24.81 0.42
N PRO A 4 13.13 -25.79 0.28
CA PRO A 4 13.32 -26.50 -1.00
C PRO A 4 12.15 -27.42 -1.37
N ASN A 5 11.36 -27.88 -0.38
CA ASN A 5 10.22 -28.79 -0.58
C ASN A 5 8.89 -28.09 -0.30
N LEU A 6 8.82 -26.77 -0.51
CA LEU A 6 7.63 -25.98 -0.29
C LEU A 6 6.65 -26.17 -1.46
N ASP A 7 5.50 -26.76 -1.23
CA ASP A 7 4.44 -26.86 -2.24
C ASP A 7 3.75 -25.51 -2.42
N VAL A 8 3.78 -24.95 -3.63
CA VAL A 8 3.20 -23.64 -3.94
C VAL A 8 2.36 -23.68 -5.19
N HIS A 9 1.11 -23.22 -5.09
CA HIS A 9 0.25 -22.96 -6.26
C HIS A 9 0.08 -21.45 -6.48
N LEU A 10 0.95 -20.86 -7.29
CA LEU A 10 0.86 -19.45 -7.66
C LEU A 10 -0.37 -19.22 -8.56
N ARG A 11 -1.20 -18.23 -8.20
CA ARG A 11 -2.41 -17.85 -8.93
C ARG A 11 -2.52 -16.32 -9.03
N PHE A 12 -2.13 -15.76 -10.16
CA PHE A 12 -2.24 -14.34 -10.48
C PHE A 12 -3.34 -14.11 -11.49
N ARG A 13 -4.17 -13.09 -11.25
CA ARG A 13 -5.12 -12.61 -12.26
C ARG A 13 -4.35 -11.84 -13.33
N SER A 14 -4.90 -11.83 -14.55
CA SER A 14 -4.38 -10.93 -15.59
C SER A 14 -4.49 -9.49 -15.12
N SER A 15 -3.42 -8.72 -15.29
CA SER A 15 -3.36 -7.30 -14.93
C SER A 15 -2.32 -6.58 -15.79
N GLN A 16 -2.18 -5.27 -15.62
CA GLN A 16 -1.09 -4.50 -16.24
C GLN A 16 0.29 -4.98 -15.79
N PHE A 17 0.39 -5.55 -14.58
CA PHE A 17 1.64 -6.04 -14.01
C PHE A 17 1.91 -7.50 -14.41
N VAL A 18 0.89 -8.35 -14.47
CA VAL A 18 1.02 -9.76 -14.90
C VAL A 18 0.12 -10.00 -16.10
N LYS A 19 0.64 -9.70 -17.30
CA LYS A 19 -0.12 -9.84 -18.55
C LYS A 19 -0.51 -11.30 -18.78
N GLY A 20 -1.80 -11.57 -18.95
CA GLY A 20 -2.32 -12.94 -19.13
C GLY A 20 -2.50 -13.74 -17.84
N GLY A 21 -2.05 -13.22 -16.69
CA GLY A 21 -2.12 -13.91 -15.40
C GLY A 21 -1.11 -15.06 -15.29
N LEU A 22 -1.20 -15.82 -14.19
CA LEU A 22 -0.36 -16.99 -13.92
C LEU A 22 -1.15 -18.02 -13.11
N SER A 23 -1.07 -19.30 -13.47
CA SER A 23 -1.54 -20.41 -12.63
C SER A 23 -0.57 -21.57 -12.77
N LYS A 24 0.29 -21.79 -11.77
CA LYS A 24 1.34 -22.81 -11.78
C LYS A 24 1.55 -23.42 -10.41
N GLU A 25 1.64 -24.74 -10.37
CA GLU A 25 2.09 -25.50 -9.21
C GLU A 25 3.59 -25.76 -9.34
N VAL A 26 4.31 -25.51 -8.26
CA VAL A 26 5.76 -25.72 -8.17
C VAL A 26 6.15 -26.22 -6.79
N ILE A 27 7.30 -26.88 -6.73
CA ILE A 27 7.92 -27.31 -5.48
C ILE A 27 9.20 -26.50 -5.27
N GLY A 28 9.33 -25.92 -4.09
CA GLY A 28 10.50 -25.18 -3.65
C GLY A 28 10.43 -23.68 -3.95
N ILE A 29 11.01 -22.90 -3.04
CA ILE A 29 11.04 -21.43 -3.15
C ILE A 29 11.84 -20.93 -4.36
N GLU A 30 12.83 -21.69 -4.85
CA GLU A 30 13.59 -21.36 -6.06
C GLU A 30 12.72 -21.49 -7.32
N SER A 31 11.84 -22.49 -7.36
CA SER A 31 10.88 -22.64 -8.47
C SER A 31 9.84 -21.53 -8.48
N VAL A 32 9.47 -20.98 -7.32
CA VAL A 32 8.65 -19.76 -7.24
C VAL A 32 9.39 -18.57 -7.83
N HIS A 33 10.66 -18.37 -7.45
CA HIS A 33 11.51 -17.31 -7.98
C HIS A 33 11.68 -17.40 -9.49
N ALA A 34 11.87 -18.60 -10.04
CA ALA A 34 11.98 -18.83 -11.47
C ALA A 34 10.72 -18.42 -12.26
N LEU A 35 9.57 -18.31 -11.60
CA LEU A 35 8.30 -17.86 -12.19
C LEU A 35 8.02 -16.36 -11.99
N TYR A 36 8.98 -15.58 -11.46
CA TYR A 36 8.80 -14.14 -11.28
C TYR A 36 8.43 -13.45 -12.60
N CYS A 37 7.27 -12.80 -12.62
CA CYS A 37 6.70 -12.18 -13.81
C CYS A 37 6.00 -10.84 -13.52
N TRP A 38 6.45 -10.13 -12.49
CA TRP A 38 5.83 -8.86 -12.11
C TRP A 38 6.37 -7.70 -12.96
N GLY A 39 5.47 -7.07 -13.71
CA GLY A 39 5.74 -5.91 -14.52
C GLY A 39 5.91 -4.63 -13.70
N SER A 40 6.88 -3.80 -14.04
CA SER A 40 7.06 -2.46 -13.49
C SER A 40 7.82 -1.55 -14.47
N GLY A 41 7.79 -0.24 -14.23
CA GLY A 41 8.54 0.69 -15.05
C GLY A 41 8.64 2.08 -14.45
N TRP A 42 9.60 2.85 -14.96
CA TRP A 42 9.90 4.20 -14.50
C TRP A 42 10.58 5.01 -15.60
N LYS A 43 10.50 6.33 -15.51
CA LYS A 43 11.20 7.25 -16.41
C LYS A 43 12.53 7.64 -15.79
N ASP A 44 13.64 7.32 -16.47
CA ASP A 44 14.96 7.76 -16.02
C ASP A 44 15.08 9.28 -16.16
N TYR A 45 15.20 9.96 -15.03
CA TYR A 45 15.27 11.42 -14.97
C TYR A 45 16.57 11.97 -15.58
N GLN A 46 17.61 11.15 -15.76
CA GLN A 46 18.84 11.58 -16.41
C GLN A 46 18.77 11.48 -17.94
N THR A 47 18.18 10.41 -18.46
CA THR A 47 18.15 10.12 -19.91
C THR A 47 16.81 10.42 -20.58
N GLY A 48 15.75 10.60 -19.78
CA GLY A 48 14.37 10.74 -20.24
C GLY A 48 13.73 9.44 -20.74
N GLN A 49 14.47 8.33 -20.78
CA GLN A 49 14.02 7.05 -21.33
C GLN A 49 13.11 6.30 -20.36
N TRP A 50 12.16 5.54 -20.91
CA TRP A 50 11.33 4.63 -20.14
C TRP A 50 12.05 3.31 -19.93
N VAL A 51 12.21 2.90 -18.68
CA VAL A 51 12.80 1.62 -18.28
C VAL A 51 11.66 0.72 -17.80
N ALA A 52 11.53 -0.46 -18.40
CA ALA A 52 10.51 -1.44 -18.06
C ALA A 52 11.13 -2.78 -17.69
N SER A 53 10.50 -3.48 -16.75
CA SER A 53 10.82 -4.86 -16.36
C SER A 53 9.56 -5.71 -16.34
N THR A 54 9.70 -6.99 -16.67
CA THR A 54 8.58 -7.96 -16.74
C THR A 54 8.92 -9.34 -16.17
N ASP A 55 10.19 -9.59 -15.87
CA ASP A 55 10.73 -10.83 -15.33
C ASP A 55 11.86 -10.51 -14.35
N TRP A 56 12.39 -11.54 -13.66
CA TRP A 56 13.43 -11.31 -12.66
C TRP A 56 14.71 -10.69 -13.25
N HIS A 57 15.10 -11.08 -14.46
CA HIS A 57 16.33 -10.62 -15.09
C HIS A 57 16.26 -9.12 -15.39
N SER A 58 15.20 -8.67 -16.08
CA SER A 58 14.93 -7.26 -16.36
C SER A 58 14.69 -6.45 -15.08
N THR A 59 14.03 -7.02 -14.07
CA THR A 59 13.87 -6.38 -12.75
C THR A 59 15.22 -6.16 -12.07
N LYS A 60 16.13 -7.13 -12.08
CA LYS A 60 17.47 -6.98 -11.50
C LYS A 60 18.25 -5.84 -12.19
N ILE A 61 18.19 -5.76 -13.52
CA ILE A 61 18.82 -4.67 -14.29
C ILE A 61 18.22 -3.31 -13.91
N SER A 62 16.89 -3.20 -13.86
CA SER A 62 16.19 -1.97 -13.47
C SER A 62 16.56 -1.54 -12.05
N LEU A 63 16.59 -2.48 -11.11
CA LEU A 63 16.97 -2.21 -9.72
C LEU A 63 18.43 -1.76 -9.61
N GLN A 64 19.35 -2.39 -10.34
CA GLN A 64 20.75 -1.97 -10.36
C GLN A 64 20.89 -0.53 -10.87
N LEU A 65 20.18 -0.18 -11.94
CA LEU A 65 20.20 1.19 -12.46
C LEU A 65 19.66 2.19 -11.43
N LEU A 66 18.55 1.86 -10.75
CA LEU A 66 18.01 2.70 -9.66
C LEU A 66 18.99 2.86 -8.49
N ARG A 67 19.69 1.78 -8.10
CA ARG A 67 20.75 1.81 -7.08
C ARG A 67 21.87 2.78 -7.49
N ASP A 68 22.34 2.69 -8.72
CA ASP A 68 23.42 3.54 -9.24
C ASP A 68 22.99 5.02 -9.25
N ARG A 69 21.75 5.30 -9.65
CA ARG A 69 21.16 6.65 -9.64
C ARG A 69 21.08 7.22 -8.22
N LEU A 70 20.56 6.44 -7.26
CA LEU A 70 20.48 6.84 -5.85
C LEU A 70 21.88 7.07 -5.25
N ALA A 71 22.82 6.15 -5.46
CA ALA A 71 24.18 6.26 -4.94
C ALA A 71 24.89 7.50 -5.48
N THR A 72 24.78 7.76 -6.79
CA THR A 72 25.35 8.95 -7.44
C THR A 72 24.72 10.23 -6.90
N ALA A 73 23.40 10.25 -6.73
CA ALA A 73 22.68 11.43 -6.22
C ALA A 73 23.07 11.76 -4.77
N LEU A 74 23.16 10.75 -3.90
CA LEU A 74 23.59 10.92 -2.51
C LEU A 74 25.05 11.37 -2.42
N ALA A 75 25.94 10.79 -3.24
CA ALA A 75 27.35 11.19 -3.29
C ALA A 75 27.53 12.65 -3.72
N ALA A 76 26.67 13.14 -4.64
CA ALA A 76 26.65 14.53 -5.07
C ALA A 76 26.09 15.51 -4.02
N LYS A 77 25.44 15.01 -2.95
CA LYS A 77 24.80 15.79 -1.88
C LYS A 77 23.81 16.84 -2.40
N CYS A 78 23.14 16.54 -3.52
CA CYS A 78 22.19 17.44 -4.16
C CYS A 78 20.75 17.01 -3.84
N GLU A 79 20.06 17.83 -3.05
CA GLU A 79 18.68 17.59 -2.60
C GLU A 79 17.70 17.30 -3.76
N ASP A 80 17.76 18.09 -4.84
CA ASP A 80 16.90 17.91 -6.01
C ASP A 80 17.20 16.60 -6.76
N THR A 81 18.48 16.29 -6.96
CA THR A 81 18.88 15.06 -7.67
C THR A 81 18.53 13.82 -6.84
N THR A 82 18.72 13.87 -5.52
CA THR A 82 18.32 12.80 -4.59
C THR A 82 16.81 12.62 -4.57
N TYR A 83 16.05 13.71 -4.61
CA TYR A 83 14.59 13.64 -4.69
C TYR A 83 14.12 12.98 -5.99
N GLU A 84 14.67 13.35 -7.15
CA GLU A 84 14.31 12.70 -8.42
C GLU A 84 14.71 11.22 -8.45
N ALA A 85 15.86 10.85 -7.87
CA ALA A 85 16.25 9.45 -7.70
C ALA A 85 15.26 8.68 -6.80
N CYS A 86 14.82 9.27 -5.70
CA CYS A 86 13.78 8.67 -4.86
C CYS A 86 12.45 8.53 -5.60
N ARG A 87 12.03 9.56 -6.37
CA ARG A 87 10.80 9.50 -7.18
C ARG A 87 10.85 8.41 -8.24
N ALA A 88 12.00 8.19 -8.87
CA ALA A 88 12.20 7.10 -9.81
C ALA A 88 11.96 5.73 -9.15
N VAL A 89 12.47 5.53 -7.92
CA VAL A 89 12.22 4.31 -7.13
C VAL A 89 10.74 4.15 -6.78
N LEU A 90 10.08 5.22 -6.37
CA LEU A 90 8.65 5.20 -6.04
C LEU A 90 7.80 4.90 -7.27
N GLN A 91 8.15 5.47 -8.43
CA GLN A 91 7.49 5.19 -9.71
C GLN A 91 7.67 3.72 -10.12
N TRP A 92 8.88 3.19 -10.07
CA TRP A 92 9.15 1.77 -10.33
C TRP A 92 8.33 0.87 -9.40
N GLY A 93 8.22 1.25 -8.14
CA GLY A 93 7.45 0.52 -7.13
C GLY A 93 5.94 0.69 -7.21
N GLY A 94 5.41 1.54 -8.10
CA GLY A 94 3.98 1.84 -8.20
C GLY A 94 3.39 2.47 -6.94
N VAL A 95 4.19 3.22 -6.18
CA VAL A 95 3.80 3.80 -4.88
C VAL A 95 3.98 5.31 -4.87
N ARG A 96 3.14 6.00 -4.10
CA ARG A 96 3.19 7.47 -3.97
C ARG A 96 3.22 8.01 -2.55
N GLY A 97 3.03 7.15 -1.55
CA GLY A 97 2.86 7.56 -0.15
C GLY A 97 4.01 8.45 0.35
N ALA A 98 5.26 8.10 0.05
CA ALA A 98 6.41 8.85 0.52
C ALA A 98 6.69 10.19 -0.22
N VAL A 99 6.03 10.47 -1.35
CA VAL A 99 6.38 11.64 -2.20
C VAL A 99 6.25 12.97 -1.44
N PRO A 100 5.13 13.27 -0.75
CA PRO A 100 4.99 14.54 -0.03
C PRO A 100 6.06 14.71 1.06
N PHE A 101 6.31 13.66 1.84
CA PHE A 101 7.34 13.62 2.88
C PHE A 101 8.76 13.90 2.32
N LEU A 102 9.13 13.24 1.23
CA LEU A 102 10.44 13.46 0.60
C LEU A 102 10.55 14.87 0.00
N SER A 103 9.48 15.41 -0.57
CA SER A 103 9.46 16.77 -1.09
C SER A 103 9.63 17.81 0.03
N GLN A 104 8.98 17.58 1.17
CA GLN A 104 9.13 18.43 2.35
C GLN A 104 10.57 18.42 2.87
N LEU A 105 11.19 17.24 3.01
CA LEU A 105 12.60 17.13 3.43
C LEU A 105 13.54 17.84 2.45
N ARG A 106 13.31 17.69 1.14
CA ARG A 106 14.08 18.38 0.09
C ARG A 106 13.98 19.90 0.24
N GLN A 107 12.76 20.44 0.38
CA GLN A 107 12.55 21.88 0.52
C GLN A 107 13.20 22.45 1.79
N GLN A 108 13.34 21.62 2.83
CA GLN A 108 14.06 21.96 4.06
C GLN A 108 15.58 21.75 3.97
N GLY A 109 16.10 21.23 2.86
CA GLY A 109 17.52 20.88 2.71
C GLY A 109 17.98 19.75 3.63
N ARG A 110 17.10 18.80 3.92
CA ARG A 110 17.30 17.72 4.91
C ARG A 110 17.22 16.32 4.32
N LEU A 111 16.87 16.16 3.05
CA LEU A 111 16.62 14.84 2.45
C LEU A 111 17.90 14.00 2.41
N VAL A 112 19.00 14.55 1.92
CA VAL A 112 20.27 13.82 1.82
C VAL A 112 20.73 13.39 3.20
N HIS A 113 20.74 14.33 4.15
CA HIS A 113 21.13 14.05 5.52
C HIS A 113 20.27 12.97 6.17
N TYR A 114 18.95 13.02 5.98
CA TYR A 114 18.03 12.01 6.52
C TYR A 114 18.29 10.61 5.96
N LEU A 115 18.51 10.48 4.65
CA LEU A 115 18.78 9.18 4.04
C LEU A 115 20.14 8.62 4.47
N GLU A 116 21.18 9.45 4.54
CA GLU A 116 22.51 9.03 5.02
C GLU A 116 22.51 8.66 6.50
N SER A 117 21.73 9.35 7.35
CA SER A 117 21.62 9.00 8.77
C SER A 117 20.88 7.67 8.99
N CYS A 118 19.94 7.34 8.11
CA CYS A 118 19.21 6.06 8.14
C CYS A 118 20.03 4.91 7.56
N ARG A 119 20.90 5.15 6.57
CA ARG A 119 21.67 4.12 5.87
C ARG A 119 22.35 3.09 6.78
N PRO A 120 23.12 3.45 7.82
CA PRO A 120 23.76 2.45 8.69
C PRO A 120 22.76 1.65 9.54
N LEU A 121 21.52 2.12 9.70
CA LEU A 121 20.49 1.43 10.49
C LEU A 121 19.87 0.24 9.74
N PHE A 122 19.98 0.19 8.41
CA PHE A 122 19.42 -0.87 7.57
C PHE A 122 20.45 -1.83 6.99
N SER A 123 21.74 -1.54 7.16
CA SER A 123 22.82 -2.46 6.83
C SER A 123 22.69 -3.73 7.67
N LEU A 124 22.89 -4.90 7.08
CA LEU A 124 22.73 -6.20 7.74
C LEU A 124 24.03 -6.68 8.40
N THR A 125 25.18 -6.17 7.96
CA THR A 125 26.52 -6.64 8.40
C THR A 125 27.18 -5.75 9.44
N THR A 126 26.55 -4.64 9.81
CA THR A 126 27.05 -3.73 10.85
C THR A 126 26.51 -4.13 12.24
N GLY A 127 27.05 -3.55 13.31
CA GLY A 127 26.64 -3.84 14.69
C GLY A 127 25.34 -3.14 15.14
N GLN A 128 24.46 -2.77 14.21
CA GLN A 128 23.21 -2.06 14.52
C GLN A 128 22.24 -2.91 15.35
N LYS A 129 21.38 -2.23 16.11
CA LYS A 129 20.38 -2.84 16.99
C LYS A 129 19.00 -2.32 16.63
N LEU A 130 17.97 -3.16 16.79
CA LEU A 130 16.57 -2.77 16.55
C LEU A 130 16.14 -1.54 17.35
N SER A 131 16.67 -1.37 18.56
CA SER A 131 16.38 -0.20 19.41
C SER A 131 16.86 1.13 18.81
N GLN A 132 17.79 1.10 17.85
CA GLN A 132 18.24 2.31 17.13
C GLN A 132 17.22 2.75 16.06
N LEU A 133 16.34 1.86 15.60
CA LEU A 133 15.20 2.20 14.76
C LEU A 133 14.02 2.54 15.67
N ASN A 134 13.86 3.83 15.96
CA ASN A 134 12.86 4.35 16.88
C ASN A 134 12.26 5.66 16.32
N SER A 135 11.39 6.32 17.09
CA SER A 135 10.68 7.52 16.63
C SER A 135 11.57 8.75 16.39
N SER A 136 12.83 8.78 16.88
CA SER A 136 13.74 9.89 16.61
C SER A 136 14.60 9.66 15.36
N SER A 137 14.88 8.40 15.00
CA SER A 137 15.65 8.05 13.80
C SER A 137 14.77 7.84 12.57
N ILE A 138 13.57 7.27 12.75
CA ILE A 138 12.64 6.95 11.66
C ILE A 138 11.44 7.90 11.75
N LEU A 139 11.49 8.97 10.95
CA LEU A 139 10.45 10.00 10.89
C LEU A 139 9.17 9.49 10.20
N ARG A 140 9.33 8.69 9.15
CA ARG A 140 8.25 8.04 8.41
C ARG A 140 8.74 6.67 7.94
N PHE A 141 7.82 5.73 7.72
CA PHE A 141 8.11 4.48 7.02
C PHE A 141 6.86 3.95 6.35
N ASP A 142 7.00 3.54 5.09
CA ASP A 142 5.95 2.95 4.25
C ASP A 142 6.59 2.07 3.16
N ALA A 143 5.77 1.44 2.32
CA ALA A 143 6.23 0.58 1.24
C ALA A 143 7.13 1.28 0.20
N GLY A 144 7.11 2.62 0.14
CA GLY A 144 8.03 3.41 -0.70
C GLY A 144 9.39 3.60 -0.03
N LEU A 145 9.39 3.93 1.25
CA LEU A 145 10.63 4.08 2.02
C LEU A 145 11.37 2.74 2.17
N THR A 146 10.66 1.61 2.25
CA THR A 146 11.32 0.28 2.28
C THR A 146 12.14 0.03 1.02
N LYS A 147 11.63 0.44 -0.15
CA LYS A 147 12.31 0.37 -1.45
C LYS A 147 13.54 1.28 -1.47
N ILE A 148 13.39 2.54 -1.07
CA ILE A 148 14.50 3.50 -1.06
C ILE A 148 15.63 3.00 -0.15
N HIS A 149 15.33 2.59 1.09
CA HIS A 149 16.35 2.11 2.01
C HIS A 149 16.98 0.78 1.57
N SER A 150 16.21 -0.14 0.99
CA SER A 150 16.74 -1.39 0.41
C SER A 150 17.71 -1.12 -0.75
N LEU A 151 17.44 -0.10 -1.58
CA LEU A 151 18.30 0.27 -2.70
C LEU A 151 19.56 1.05 -2.29
N ILE A 152 19.51 1.77 -1.17
CA ILE A 152 20.68 2.42 -0.56
C ILE A 152 21.58 1.40 0.13
N ASP A 153 21.00 0.38 0.76
CA ASP A 153 21.74 -0.72 1.37
C ASP A 153 22.42 -1.60 0.31
N THR A 154 23.62 -2.09 0.61
CA THR A 154 24.40 -2.98 -0.28
C THR A 154 24.55 -4.40 0.28
N THR A 155 24.04 -4.64 1.48
CA THR A 155 24.23 -5.89 2.22
C THR A 155 23.10 -6.91 2.01
N GLY A 156 22.04 -6.52 1.31
CA GLY A 156 20.92 -7.38 0.93
C GLY A 156 19.65 -7.16 1.76
N SER A 157 19.47 -5.95 2.30
CA SER A 157 18.25 -5.53 3.01
C SER A 157 17.03 -5.67 2.09
N PRO A 158 15.94 -6.31 2.55
CA PRO A 158 14.82 -6.61 1.69
C PRO A 158 13.90 -5.40 1.46
N ILE A 159 13.23 -5.33 0.31
CA ILE A 159 12.06 -4.48 0.09
C ILE A 159 10.88 -5.07 0.88
N TYR A 160 10.66 -4.58 2.10
CA TYR A 160 9.59 -5.05 2.97
C TYR A 160 8.26 -4.33 2.69
N ASP A 161 7.54 -4.74 1.65
CA ASP A 161 6.16 -4.31 1.39
C ASP A 161 5.11 -5.29 1.94
N SER A 162 3.82 -5.05 1.68
CA SER A 162 2.75 -5.94 2.18
C SER A 162 2.74 -7.33 1.60
N ARG A 163 3.29 -7.57 0.40
CA ARG A 163 3.38 -8.93 -0.14
C ARG A 163 4.49 -9.69 0.57
N VAL A 164 5.67 -9.09 0.66
CA VAL A 164 6.79 -9.69 1.38
C VAL A 164 6.41 -9.93 2.85
N GLY A 165 5.77 -8.95 3.49
CA GLY A 165 5.22 -9.06 4.84
C GLY A 165 4.18 -10.18 5.00
N ALA A 166 3.24 -10.32 4.06
CA ALA A 166 2.27 -11.40 4.05
C ALA A 166 2.94 -12.78 3.98
N ALA A 167 3.86 -12.96 3.05
CA ALA A 167 4.54 -14.23 2.82
C ALA A 167 5.33 -14.67 4.07
N ILE A 168 6.15 -13.79 4.64
CA ILE A 168 6.92 -14.14 5.84
C ILE A 168 6.02 -14.36 7.06
N ALA A 169 4.94 -13.57 7.22
CA ALA A 169 3.98 -13.79 8.30
C ALA A 169 3.34 -15.19 8.20
N MET A 170 3.01 -15.64 7.00
CA MET A 170 2.46 -16.97 6.75
C MET A 170 3.50 -18.08 6.97
N LEU A 171 4.71 -17.94 6.44
CA LEU A 171 5.79 -18.92 6.64
C LEU A 171 6.13 -19.08 8.13
N TYR A 172 6.17 -17.97 8.88
CA TYR A 172 6.36 -18.02 10.32
C TYR A 172 5.17 -18.68 11.03
N ALA A 173 3.93 -18.39 10.63
CA ALA A 173 2.76 -19.07 11.18
C ALA A 173 2.78 -20.59 10.94
N LEU A 174 3.20 -21.03 9.75
CA LEU A 174 3.37 -22.44 9.38
C LEU A 174 4.49 -23.11 10.19
N TYR A 175 5.64 -22.44 10.34
CA TYR A 175 6.75 -22.92 11.18
C TYR A 175 6.33 -23.13 12.64
N ARG A 176 5.40 -22.31 13.13
CA ARG A 176 4.92 -22.29 14.52
C ARG A 176 3.73 -23.22 14.78
N VAL A 177 3.22 -23.95 13.79
CA VAL A 177 2.12 -24.90 14.00
C VAL A 177 2.50 -25.91 15.08
N GLY A 178 1.66 -26.03 16.12
CA GLY A 178 1.90 -26.92 17.26
C GLY A 178 2.85 -26.37 18.33
N ALA A 179 3.46 -25.20 18.13
CA ALA A 179 4.30 -24.56 19.13
C ALA A 179 3.46 -24.08 20.33
N LYS A 180 3.90 -24.39 21.56
CA LYS A 180 3.22 -24.01 22.80
C LYS A 180 3.66 -22.65 23.36
N VAL A 181 4.84 -22.17 22.96
CA VAL A 181 5.36 -20.88 23.39
C VAL A 181 4.64 -19.73 22.67
N PRO A 182 4.56 -18.51 23.25
CA PRO A 182 4.04 -17.33 22.55
C PRO A 182 4.88 -16.94 21.32
N PRO A 183 4.29 -16.30 20.29
CA PRO A 183 5.04 -15.86 19.13
C PRO A 183 5.99 -14.71 19.48
N GLU A 184 7.27 -14.88 19.17
CA GLU A 184 8.31 -13.86 19.38
C GLU A 184 8.34 -12.85 18.22
N LEU A 185 8.21 -13.35 16.98
CA LEU A 185 8.14 -12.51 15.78
C LEU A 185 6.69 -12.21 15.41
N ARG A 186 6.44 -10.98 14.98
CA ARG A 186 5.13 -10.53 14.48
C ARG A 186 5.35 -9.62 13.28
N PHE A 187 5.48 -10.26 12.13
CA PHE A 187 5.68 -9.59 10.85
C PHE A 187 4.40 -8.86 10.43
N PRO A 188 4.44 -7.53 10.29
CA PRO A 188 3.30 -6.77 9.81
C PRO A 188 3.07 -6.99 8.31
N THR A 189 1.81 -6.83 7.90
CA THR A 189 1.34 -6.94 6.51
C THR A 189 0.26 -5.88 6.23
N GLY A 190 -0.14 -5.73 4.97
CA GLY A 190 -1.21 -4.82 4.53
C GLY A 190 -2.37 -5.59 3.92
N ALA A 191 -3.58 -5.06 4.05
CA ALA A 191 -4.76 -5.64 3.41
C ALA A 191 -4.67 -5.47 1.88
N ALA A 192 -4.84 -6.55 1.12
CA ALA A 192 -4.81 -6.50 -0.34
C ALA A 192 -5.99 -5.74 -0.92
N ARG A 193 -5.76 -4.88 -1.92
CA ARG A 193 -6.81 -4.32 -2.76
C ARG A 193 -7.47 -5.46 -3.56
N GLY A 194 -8.71 -5.80 -3.21
CA GLY A 194 -9.48 -6.86 -3.88
C GLY A 194 -9.66 -8.13 -3.04
N ALA A 195 -9.73 -9.27 -3.71
CA ALA A 195 -10.13 -10.57 -3.12
C ALA A 195 -8.95 -11.45 -2.66
N GLN A 196 -7.71 -10.96 -2.77
CA GLN A 196 -6.51 -11.67 -2.34
C GLN A 196 -6.43 -11.72 -0.81
N ILE A 197 -5.82 -12.79 -0.28
CA ILE A 197 -5.62 -12.96 1.15
C ILE A 197 -4.16 -12.67 1.51
N ARG A 198 -3.92 -11.67 2.35
CA ARG A 198 -2.58 -11.26 2.84
C ARG A 198 -2.39 -11.36 4.36
N ASP A 199 -3.45 -11.67 5.11
CA ASP A 199 -3.38 -11.96 6.55
C ASP A 199 -3.54 -13.47 6.79
N PRO A 200 -2.55 -14.16 7.38
CA PRO A 200 -2.66 -15.57 7.77
C PRO A 200 -3.91 -15.87 8.62
N GLY A 201 -4.38 -14.89 9.41
CA GLY A 201 -5.60 -15.03 10.21
C GLY A 201 -6.87 -15.31 9.42
N MET A 202 -6.92 -14.94 8.14
CA MET A 202 -8.03 -15.27 7.24
C MET A 202 -8.02 -16.73 6.79
N LEU A 203 -6.90 -17.44 7.00
CA LEU A 203 -6.73 -18.86 6.70
C LEU A 203 -6.72 -19.73 7.97
N GLY A 204 -7.11 -19.17 9.13
CA GLY A 204 -7.17 -19.89 10.40
C GLY A 204 -5.88 -19.89 11.22
N TYR A 205 -4.86 -19.13 10.82
CA TYR A 205 -3.61 -18.99 11.57
C TYR A 205 -3.62 -17.78 12.52
N ALA A 206 -2.50 -17.52 13.20
CA ALA A 206 -2.34 -16.31 14.00
C ALA A 206 -2.37 -15.06 13.09
N LYS A 207 -3.19 -14.07 13.47
CA LYS A 207 -3.30 -12.79 12.74
C LYS A 207 -1.98 -12.02 12.74
N ALA A 208 -1.63 -11.46 11.59
CA ALA A 208 -0.51 -10.53 11.45
C ALA A 208 -0.92 -9.10 11.88
N PRO A 209 -0.03 -8.32 12.52
CA PRO A 209 -0.23 -6.88 12.67
C PRO A 209 -0.46 -6.21 11.30
N GLN A 210 -1.31 -5.17 11.26
CA GLN A 210 -1.67 -4.52 10.01
C GLN A 210 -0.98 -3.16 9.87
N PHE A 211 -0.43 -2.87 8.69
CA PHE A 211 0.06 -1.53 8.34
C PHE A 211 -1.03 -0.47 8.51
N PHE A 212 -0.60 0.77 8.71
CA PHE A 212 -1.47 1.94 8.93
C PHE A 212 -2.45 1.79 10.10
N SER A 213 -2.17 0.85 11.02
CA SER A 213 -2.89 0.70 12.28
C SER A 213 -2.05 1.20 13.44
N SER A 214 -2.70 1.48 14.58
CA SER A 214 -1.99 1.86 15.82
C SER A 214 -1.07 0.77 16.35
N SER A 215 -1.15 -0.47 15.82
CA SER A 215 -0.27 -1.57 16.23
C SER A 215 1.07 -1.59 15.50
N VAL A 216 1.22 -0.81 14.42
CA VAL A 216 2.45 -0.75 13.62
C VAL A 216 2.83 0.71 13.41
N SER A 217 3.75 1.21 14.24
CA SER A 217 4.40 2.50 14.03
C SER A 217 5.37 2.45 12.85
N ALA A 218 5.75 3.63 12.34
CA ALA A 218 6.76 3.76 11.28
C ALA A 218 8.08 3.03 11.64
N HIS A 219 8.62 3.28 12.83
CA HIS A 219 9.85 2.62 13.28
C HIS A 219 9.67 1.10 13.48
N ARG A 220 8.46 0.61 13.82
CA ARG A 220 8.22 -0.83 13.92
C ARG A 220 8.24 -1.50 12.54
N TRP A 221 7.69 -0.83 11.52
CA TRP A 221 7.80 -1.31 10.14
C TRP A 221 9.27 -1.36 9.69
N ALA A 222 10.04 -0.31 10.00
CA ALA A 222 11.49 -0.28 9.74
C ALA A 222 12.25 -1.41 10.44
N GLN A 223 11.94 -1.69 11.72
CA GLN A 223 12.48 -2.83 12.45
C GLN A 223 12.16 -4.15 11.76
N SER A 224 10.94 -4.35 11.26
CA SER A 224 10.56 -5.58 10.56
C SER A 224 11.33 -5.80 9.26
N GLN A 225 11.70 -4.74 8.54
CA GLN A 225 12.60 -4.84 7.39
C GLN A 225 13.99 -5.37 7.80
N LEU A 226 14.57 -4.80 8.86
CA LEU A 226 15.87 -5.23 9.37
C LEU A 226 15.83 -6.66 9.93
N GLU A 227 14.82 -6.99 10.73
CA GLU A 227 14.57 -8.34 11.27
C GLU A 227 14.49 -9.37 10.16
N LEU A 228 13.71 -9.09 9.10
CA LEU A 228 13.61 -10.00 7.95
C LEU A 228 14.94 -10.15 7.23
N GLY A 229 15.68 -9.05 7.02
CA GLY A 229 16.99 -9.10 6.37
C GLY A 229 17.98 -10.02 7.08
N TRP A 230 18.06 -9.94 8.42
CA TRP A 230 18.89 -10.86 9.21
C TRP A 230 18.44 -12.31 9.09
N ILE A 231 17.12 -12.57 9.15
CA ILE A 231 16.58 -13.93 9.01
C ILE A 231 16.90 -14.52 7.63
N ILE A 232 16.77 -13.72 6.56
CA ILE A 232 17.10 -14.15 5.20
C ILE A 232 18.58 -14.47 5.09
N GLN A 233 19.47 -13.59 5.57
CA GLN A 233 20.92 -13.83 5.53
C GLN A 233 21.29 -15.11 6.28
N GLU A 234 20.81 -15.27 7.51
CA GLU A 234 21.11 -16.44 8.34
C GLU A 234 20.61 -17.73 7.67
N THR A 235 19.39 -17.70 7.12
CA THR A 235 18.82 -18.84 6.38
C THR A 235 19.69 -19.21 5.18
N LEU A 236 20.17 -18.23 4.41
CA LEU A 236 21.00 -18.45 3.22
C LEU A 236 22.43 -18.89 3.53
N MET A 237 22.97 -18.49 4.68
CA MET A 237 24.27 -18.97 5.17
C MET A 237 24.18 -20.44 5.60
N GLN A 238 23.08 -20.83 6.25
CA GLN A 238 22.85 -22.23 6.63
C GLN A 238 22.41 -23.13 5.46
N ALA A 239 21.88 -22.55 4.39
CA ALA A 239 21.49 -23.26 3.17
C ALA A 239 22.27 -22.74 1.95
N PRO A 240 23.58 -23.04 1.82
CA PRO A 240 24.45 -22.46 0.79
C PRO A 240 24.05 -22.83 -0.65
N THR A 241 23.26 -23.89 -0.83
CA THR A 241 22.76 -24.31 -2.14
C THR A 241 21.50 -23.58 -2.58
N LEU A 242 20.85 -22.82 -1.69
CA LEU A 242 19.61 -22.11 -1.99
C LEU A 242 19.90 -20.78 -2.69
N PHE A 243 19.40 -20.63 -3.93
CA PHE A 243 19.69 -19.56 -4.87
C PHE A 243 21.18 -19.45 -5.26
N SER A 244 21.45 -19.03 -6.50
CA SER A 244 22.81 -18.79 -6.99
C SER A 244 23.25 -17.33 -6.81
N GLY A 245 24.56 -17.09 -6.81
CA GLY A 245 25.16 -15.76 -6.73
C GLY A 245 25.75 -15.40 -5.36
N GLY A 246 26.15 -14.14 -5.21
CA GLY A 246 26.64 -13.61 -3.93
C GLY A 246 25.52 -13.53 -2.88
N LEU A 247 25.86 -13.45 -1.58
CA LEU A 247 24.87 -13.43 -0.50
C LEU A 247 23.79 -12.36 -0.68
N SER A 248 24.19 -11.13 -1.04
CA SER A 248 23.25 -10.02 -1.31
C SER A 248 22.30 -10.31 -2.50
N GLU A 249 22.81 -10.92 -3.57
CA GLU A 249 21.99 -11.32 -4.71
C GLU A 249 20.99 -12.43 -4.34
N ARG A 250 21.44 -13.39 -3.53
CA ARG A 250 20.60 -14.46 -3.00
C ARG A 250 19.52 -13.93 -2.06
N CYS A 251 19.82 -12.90 -1.24
CA CYS A 251 18.83 -12.22 -0.42
C CYS A 251 17.70 -11.62 -1.28
N HIS A 252 18.05 -10.94 -2.37
CA HIS A 252 17.05 -10.37 -3.28
C HIS A 252 16.27 -11.41 -4.07
N ALA A 253 16.88 -12.55 -4.44
CA ALA A 253 16.15 -13.67 -5.03
C ALA A 253 15.13 -14.27 -4.04
N PHE A 254 15.51 -14.40 -2.76
CA PHE A 254 14.62 -14.83 -1.69
C PHE A 254 13.45 -13.84 -1.52
N GLU A 255 13.73 -12.54 -1.41
CA GLU A 255 12.73 -11.47 -1.34
C GLU A 255 11.75 -11.54 -2.52
N ALA A 256 12.24 -11.70 -3.75
CA ALA A 256 11.41 -11.80 -4.94
C ALA A 256 10.47 -13.02 -4.90
N ALA A 257 10.92 -14.15 -4.36
CA ALA A 257 10.06 -15.31 -4.13
C ALA A 257 8.97 -15.02 -3.08
N LEU A 258 9.33 -14.34 -1.98
CA LEU A 258 8.36 -13.89 -0.97
C LEU A 258 7.33 -12.92 -1.57
N PHE A 259 7.76 -11.99 -2.43
CA PHE A 259 6.88 -11.06 -3.11
C PHE A 259 5.85 -11.80 -3.99
N MET A 260 6.26 -12.85 -4.70
CA MET A 260 5.37 -13.68 -5.52
C MET A 260 4.37 -14.50 -4.66
N ILE A 261 4.84 -15.13 -3.58
CA ILE A 261 3.98 -15.86 -2.62
C ILE A 261 2.97 -14.91 -1.97
N GLY A 262 3.43 -13.72 -1.59
CA GLY A 262 2.69 -12.69 -0.88
C GLY A 262 1.56 -12.04 -1.66
N TYR A 263 1.46 -12.32 -2.97
CA TYR A 263 0.32 -11.89 -3.76
C TYR A 263 -1.00 -12.45 -3.20
N ASP A 264 -1.02 -13.74 -2.86
CA ASP A 264 -2.17 -14.43 -2.27
C ASP A 264 -1.75 -15.67 -1.47
N LEU A 265 -1.93 -15.63 -0.15
CA LEU A 265 -1.48 -16.67 0.77
C LEU A 265 -2.16 -18.03 0.57
N ARG A 266 -3.26 -18.08 -0.19
CA ARG A 266 -3.88 -19.36 -0.58
C ARG A 266 -2.93 -20.24 -1.39
N CYS A 267 -1.88 -19.68 -1.99
CA CYS A 267 -0.87 -20.46 -2.72
C CYS A 267 -0.09 -21.45 -1.84
N LEU A 268 -0.05 -21.25 -0.51
CA LEU A 268 0.68 -22.10 0.44
C LEU A 268 -0.20 -23.15 1.13
N VAL A 269 -1.50 -23.16 0.88
CA VAL A 269 -2.46 -24.09 1.48
C VAL A 269 -3.11 -24.92 0.36
N VAL A 270 -2.36 -25.89 -0.16
CA VAL A 270 -2.78 -26.76 -1.28
C VAL A 270 -3.92 -27.72 -0.89
N THR A 271 -4.18 -27.90 0.41
CA THR A 271 -5.30 -28.70 0.92
C THR A 271 -6.14 -27.87 1.89
N PRO A 272 -7.47 -27.76 1.72
CA PRO A 272 -8.30 -27.08 2.69
C PRO A 272 -8.29 -27.91 3.97
N VAL A 273 -7.60 -27.41 5.00
CA VAL A 273 -7.91 -27.81 6.37
C VAL A 273 -9.27 -27.20 6.68
N LEU A 274 -10.34 -27.85 6.22
CA LEU A 274 -11.66 -27.62 6.77
C LEU A 274 -11.59 -28.08 8.22
N PRO A 275 -11.82 -27.20 9.22
CA PRO A 275 -12.29 -27.70 10.49
C PRO A 275 -13.55 -28.48 10.19
N SER A 276 -13.62 -29.72 10.65
CA SER A 276 -14.82 -30.55 10.61
C SER A 276 -15.94 -29.84 11.38
N ILE A 277 -16.67 -28.97 10.69
CA ILE A 277 -18.01 -28.57 11.11
C ILE A 277 -18.88 -29.71 10.57
N THR A 278 -19.24 -30.60 11.47
CA THR A 278 -20.27 -31.61 11.24
C THR A 278 -21.48 -30.92 10.61
N ALA A 279 -21.70 -31.21 9.34
CA ALA A 279 -22.85 -30.76 8.60
C ALA A 279 -24.10 -31.45 9.16
N SER A 280 -24.83 -30.76 10.02
CA SER A 280 -26.28 -30.88 10.03
C SER A 280 -26.83 -29.72 9.24
N VAL A 281 -27.54 -30.04 8.16
CA VAL A 281 -28.36 -29.10 7.40
C VAL A 281 -29.55 -28.71 8.28
N PRO A 282 -29.85 -27.42 8.42
CA PRO A 282 -31.25 -27.02 8.44
C PRO A 282 -31.55 -26.06 7.29
N SER A 283 -32.72 -26.32 6.73
CA SER A 283 -33.46 -25.56 5.75
C SER A 283 -33.48 -24.05 5.99
N ALA A 284 -33.44 -23.32 4.86
CA ALA A 284 -33.90 -21.97 4.62
C ALA A 284 -34.58 -21.25 5.79
N GLU A 285 -33.81 -20.43 6.51
CA GLU A 285 -34.34 -19.26 7.20
C GLU A 285 -33.27 -18.17 7.29
N ARG A 286 -33.60 -16.98 6.76
CA ARG A 286 -32.80 -15.76 6.83
C ARG A 286 -32.50 -15.44 8.28
N THR A 287 -31.27 -15.68 8.74
CA THR A 287 -30.81 -15.19 10.04
C THR A 287 -29.43 -14.56 9.93
N HIS A 288 -29.34 -13.38 10.53
CA HIS A 288 -28.17 -12.52 10.61
C HIS A 288 -26.90 -13.30 10.98
N ALA A 289 -25.94 -13.34 10.05
CA ALA A 289 -24.59 -13.79 10.33
C ALA A 289 -24.01 -12.96 11.49
N LYS A 290 -23.89 -13.58 12.67
CA LYS A 290 -23.23 -13.02 13.84
C LYS A 290 -21.80 -12.65 13.46
N ARG A 291 -21.52 -11.34 13.52
CA ARG A 291 -20.20 -10.73 13.36
C ARG A 291 -19.21 -11.40 14.31
N VAL A 292 -18.14 -11.97 13.75
CA VAL A 292 -16.90 -12.18 14.48
C VAL A 292 -16.34 -10.78 14.80
N ALA A 293 -16.33 -10.44 16.09
CA ALA A 293 -15.79 -9.18 16.59
C ALA A 293 -14.27 -9.13 16.40
N GLY A 294 -13.72 -7.98 15.98
CA GLY A 294 -12.29 -7.68 16.11
C GLY A 294 -11.41 -7.78 14.86
N SER A 295 -11.88 -7.34 13.69
CA SER A 295 -10.99 -6.92 12.60
C SER A 295 -11.58 -5.68 11.93
N PRO A 296 -10.82 -4.57 11.76
CA PRO A 296 -11.21 -3.57 10.79
C PRO A 296 -11.10 -4.25 9.42
N ARG A 297 -12.24 -4.67 8.85
CA ARG A 297 -12.28 -5.02 7.44
C ARG A 297 -11.90 -3.77 6.67
N ALA A 298 -10.77 -3.83 5.97
CA ALA A 298 -10.48 -2.89 4.91
C ALA A 298 -11.68 -2.86 3.94
N SER A 299 -12.15 -1.66 3.63
CA SER A 299 -13.48 -1.44 3.05
C SER A 299 -13.46 -0.14 2.26
N TRP A 300 -14.16 -0.08 1.13
CA TRP A 300 -14.29 1.13 0.31
C TRP A 300 -15.21 2.14 0.99
N VAL A 301 -15.98 1.70 1.99
CA VAL A 301 -16.88 2.56 2.76
C VAL A 301 -16.04 3.54 3.59
N PRO A 302 -16.08 4.85 3.28
CA PRO A 302 -15.26 5.84 3.97
C PRO A 302 -15.88 6.21 5.31
N THR A 303 -15.08 6.84 6.18
CA THR A 303 -15.66 7.58 7.31
C THR A 303 -16.37 8.82 6.79
N SER A 304 -17.61 9.05 7.21
CA SER A 304 -18.42 10.17 6.73
C SER A 304 -17.84 11.51 7.19
N VAL A 305 -17.42 12.35 6.23
CA VAL A 305 -16.91 13.71 6.44
C VAL A 305 -17.43 14.64 5.32
N PRO A 306 -17.64 15.94 5.59
CA PRO A 306 -18.12 16.88 4.57
C PRO A 306 -16.98 17.50 3.75
N PHE A 307 -16.88 17.15 2.48
CA PHE A 307 -16.06 17.88 1.51
C PHE A 307 -16.85 19.02 0.86
N PRO A 308 -16.21 20.16 0.52
CA PRO A 308 -14.79 20.46 0.72
C PRO A 308 -14.46 21.04 2.12
N GLN A 309 -15.43 21.10 3.04
CA GLN A 309 -15.27 21.74 4.34
C GLN A 309 -14.11 21.16 5.16
N THR A 310 -13.90 19.85 5.16
CA THR A 310 -12.78 19.21 5.87
C THR A 310 -11.41 19.73 5.42
N LEU A 311 -11.22 19.99 4.11
CA LEU A 311 -9.96 20.54 3.59
C LEU A 311 -9.76 21.99 4.03
N ARG A 312 -10.83 22.81 3.96
CA ARG A 312 -10.80 24.20 4.40
C ARG A 312 -10.54 24.34 5.90
N ASP A 313 -11.20 23.51 6.71
CA ASP A 313 -10.97 23.45 8.15
C ASP A 313 -9.51 23.08 8.47
N TYR A 314 -8.94 22.11 7.75
CA TYR A 314 -7.55 21.70 7.97
C TYR A 314 -6.55 22.81 7.60
N LEU A 315 -6.78 23.52 6.49
CA LEU A 315 -6.00 24.68 6.11
C LEU A 315 -6.08 25.80 7.15
N GLU A 316 -7.29 26.12 7.63
CA GLU A 316 -7.53 27.14 8.66
C GLU A 316 -6.75 26.82 9.94
N CYS A 317 -6.84 25.58 10.41
CA CYS A 317 -6.06 25.10 11.55
C CYS A 317 -4.55 25.22 11.28
N SER A 318 -4.07 24.73 10.15
CA SER A 318 -2.65 24.77 9.79
C SER A 318 -2.10 26.20 9.71
N LYS A 319 -2.89 27.14 9.17
CA LYS A 319 -2.55 28.57 9.15
C LYS A 319 -2.43 29.15 10.55
N SER A 320 -3.25 28.74 11.52
CA SER A 320 -3.12 29.21 12.91
C SER A 320 -1.86 28.71 13.63
N PHE A 321 -1.27 27.60 13.19
CA PHE A 321 -0.01 27.06 13.71
C PHE A 321 1.20 27.49 12.87
N GLY A 322 0.99 28.08 11.69
CA GLY A 322 2.05 28.47 10.76
C GLY A 322 2.70 27.30 10.00
N HIS A 323 2.17 26.08 10.13
CA HIS A 323 2.63 24.88 9.44
C HIS A 323 1.51 23.83 9.35
N ALA A 324 1.68 22.81 8.51
CA ALA A 324 0.77 21.67 8.49
C ALA A 324 0.78 20.95 9.83
N VAL A 325 -0.41 20.66 10.38
CA VAL A 325 -0.55 20.13 11.74
C VAL A 325 -0.75 18.62 11.77
N GLU A 326 -0.29 17.99 12.84
CA GLU A 326 -0.57 16.59 13.10
C GLU A 326 -2.06 16.34 13.38
N MET A 327 -2.52 15.11 13.17
CA MET A 327 -3.94 14.76 13.34
C MET A 327 -4.45 14.97 14.76
N THR A 328 -3.60 14.84 15.78
CA THR A 328 -3.96 15.09 17.19
C THR A 328 -4.32 16.55 17.41
N ASP A 329 -3.51 17.45 16.88
CA ASP A 329 -3.70 18.90 17.03
C ASP A 329 -4.93 19.35 16.24
N PHE A 330 -5.11 18.81 15.03
CA PHE A 330 -6.32 19.06 14.25
C PHE A 330 -7.58 18.56 14.97
N ALA A 331 -7.57 17.34 15.54
CA ALA A 331 -8.71 16.83 16.29
C ALA A 331 -9.03 17.71 17.52
N GLN A 332 -8.00 18.21 18.20
CA GLN A 332 -8.18 19.12 19.33
C GLN A 332 -8.76 20.46 18.88
N TRP A 333 -8.21 21.05 17.82
CA TRP A 333 -8.70 22.29 17.22
C TRP A 333 -10.16 22.15 16.78
N GLN A 334 -10.53 21.01 16.19
CA GLN A 334 -11.91 20.73 15.80
C GLN A 334 -12.89 20.72 16.98
N ALA A 335 -12.46 20.19 18.12
CA ALA A 335 -13.26 20.16 19.33
C ALA A 335 -13.39 21.56 19.95
N GLN A 336 -12.30 22.34 19.96
CA GLN A 336 -12.24 23.64 20.62
C GLN A 336 -12.84 24.77 19.76
N VAL A 337 -12.45 24.86 18.49
CA VAL A 337 -12.80 25.98 17.60
C VAL A 337 -14.11 25.74 16.86
N LYS A 338 -14.36 24.52 16.39
CA LYS A 338 -15.62 24.17 15.71
C LYS A 338 -16.67 23.54 16.66
N SER A 339 -16.38 23.49 17.96
CA SER A 339 -17.25 22.95 19.02
C SER A 339 -17.77 21.52 18.73
N ARG A 340 -16.97 20.70 18.04
CA ARG A 340 -17.37 19.33 17.66
C ARG A 340 -17.17 18.37 18.82
N LYS A 341 -18.06 17.38 18.94
CA LYS A 341 -17.87 16.27 19.90
C LYS A 341 -16.54 15.55 19.63
N PRO A 342 -15.82 15.04 20.64
CA PRO A 342 -14.52 14.39 20.45
C PRO A 342 -14.52 13.20 19.48
N SER A 343 -15.61 12.45 19.38
CA SER A 343 -15.75 11.38 18.38
C SER A 343 -15.87 11.93 16.96
N THR A 344 -16.65 12.99 16.76
CA THR A 344 -16.79 13.67 15.48
C THR A 344 -15.48 14.34 15.07
N ALA A 345 -14.80 15.03 15.98
CA ALA A 345 -13.50 15.65 15.71
C ALA A 345 -12.46 14.62 15.22
N ARG A 346 -12.39 13.45 15.87
CA ARG A 346 -11.54 12.33 15.40
C ARG A 346 -11.96 11.79 14.04
N ALA A 347 -13.26 11.76 13.72
CA ALA A 347 -13.74 11.31 12.42
C ALA A 347 -13.28 12.23 11.27
N TYR A 348 -13.13 13.54 11.52
CA TYR A 348 -12.58 14.49 10.54
C TYR A 348 -11.11 14.24 10.19
N CYS A 349 -10.37 13.49 11.01
CA CYS A 349 -8.99 13.10 10.74
C CYS A 349 -8.89 11.90 9.81
N ALA A 350 -9.98 11.16 9.57
CA ALA A 350 -9.96 9.96 8.72
C ALA A 350 -9.36 10.19 7.31
N PRO A 351 -9.75 11.22 6.54
CA PRO A 351 -9.14 11.49 5.23
C PRO A 351 -7.69 12.00 5.31
N LEU A 352 -7.22 12.42 6.48
CA LEU A 352 -5.91 13.07 6.64
C LEU A 352 -4.77 12.09 6.94
N ARG A 353 -5.10 10.81 7.09
CA ARG A 353 -4.12 9.75 7.38
C ARG A 353 -3.11 9.63 6.24
N SER A 354 -1.93 9.09 6.56
CA SER A 354 -0.87 8.83 5.59
C SER A 354 -1.26 7.83 4.49
N SER A 355 -2.24 6.96 4.76
CA SER A 355 -2.82 6.03 3.78
C SER A 355 -3.90 6.68 2.90
N GLU A 356 -4.26 7.95 3.13
CA GLU A 356 -5.34 8.65 2.43
C GLU A 356 -4.81 9.91 1.73
N LEU A 357 -5.07 11.11 2.24
CA LEU A 357 -4.63 12.38 1.64
C LEU A 357 -3.30 12.89 2.22
N ASP A 358 -2.90 12.41 3.41
CA ASP A 358 -1.60 12.70 4.03
C ASP A 358 -1.25 14.20 4.13
N LEU A 359 -2.24 15.02 4.50
CA LEU A 359 -2.10 16.49 4.44
C LEU A 359 -1.01 17.05 5.38
N ALA A 360 -0.63 16.32 6.43
CA ALA A 360 0.45 16.72 7.35
C ALA A 360 1.83 16.78 6.67
N SER A 361 2.00 16.10 5.54
CA SER A 361 3.25 16.05 4.79
C SER A 361 3.42 17.18 3.76
N PHE A 362 2.49 18.15 3.72
CA PHE A 362 2.47 19.24 2.73
C PHE A 362 2.85 20.60 3.33
N THR A 363 3.28 21.53 2.47
CA THR A 363 3.49 22.92 2.89
C THR A 363 2.18 23.69 3.00
N LEU A 364 2.17 24.84 3.69
CA LEU A 364 0.98 25.71 3.70
C LEU A 364 0.57 26.18 2.31
N ALA A 365 1.53 26.38 1.39
CA ALA A 365 1.25 26.77 0.01
C ALA A 365 0.55 25.64 -0.76
N ASP A 366 1.01 24.39 -0.58
CA ASP A 366 0.36 23.23 -1.17
C ASP A 366 -1.05 23.04 -0.57
N LEU A 367 -1.19 23.17 0.75
CA LEU A 367 -2.49 23.06 1.41
C LEU A 367 -3.49 24.11 0.93
N ASP A 368 -3.04 25.32 0.63
CA ASP A 368 -3.87 26.38 0.04
C ASP A 368 -4.41 25.95 -1.34
N LEU A 369 -3.53 25.46 -2.22
CA LEU A 369 -3.92 24.92 -3.53
C LEU A 369 -4.91 23.74 -3.39
N ILE A 370 -4.63 22.80 -2.48
CA ILE A 370 -5.46 21.62 -2.23
C ILE A 370 -6.86 22.04 -1.74
N ALA A 371 -6.94 23.01 -0.82
CA ALA A 371 -8.20 23.50 -0.27
C ALA A 371 -8.99 24.37 -1.26
N CYS A 372 -8.32 25.03 -2.21
CA CYS A 372 -8.97 25.72 -3.34
C CYS A 372 -9.56 24.75 -4.37
N GLY A 373 -8.97 23.56 -4.51
CA GLY A 373 -9.49 22.52 -5.40
C GLY A 373 -9.11 22.70 -6.86
N GLY A 374 -9.92 22.11 -7.72
CA GLY A 374 -9.72 21.99 -9.16
C GLY A 374 -8.46 21.22 -9.57
N ALA A 375 -8.13 21.26 -10.86
CA ALA A 375 -6.99 20.53 -11.42
C ALA A 375 -5.64 20.90 -10.76
N LYS A 376 -5.47 22.18 -10.37
CA LYS A 376 -4.26 22.64 -9.66
C LYS A 376 -4.17 22.05 -8.26
N GLY A 377 -5.29 22.07 -7.52
CA GLY A 377 -5.36 21.46 -6.19
C GLY A 377 -5.15 19.95 -6.23
N LEU A 378 -5.69 19.26 -7.23
CA LEU A 378 -5.47 17.82 -7.41
C LEU A 378 -4.02 17.50 -7.75
N LYS A 379 -3.39 18.29 -8.62
CA LYS A 379 -1.96 18.14 -8.94
C LYS A 379 -1.09 18.37 -7.71
N ALA A 380 -1.41 19.36 -6.87
CA ALA A 380 -0.72 19.59 -5.60
C ALA A 380 -0.90 18.40 -4.66
N LEU A 381 -2.14 17.92 -4.45
CA LEU A 381 -2.44 16.73 -3.66
C LEU A 381 -1.71 15.49 -4.18
N SER A 382 -1.53 15.39 -5.51
CA SER A 382 -0.82 14.29 -6.18
C SER A 382 0.69 14.49 -6.23
N ALA A 383 1.22 15.45 -5.47
CA ALA A 383 2.63 15.82 -5.41
C ALA A 383 3.27 16.01 -6.80
N GLY A 384 2.51 16.63 -7.71
CA GLY A 384 2.92 16.95 -9.07
C GLY A 384 2.58 15.90 -10.13
N ALA A 385 2.12 14.70 -9.74
CA ALA A 385 1.68 13.69 -10.69
C ALA A 385 0.42 14.14 -11.45
N SER A 386 0.37 13.85 -12.75
CA SER A 386 -0.78 14.09 -13.62
C SER A 386 -1.80 12.95 -13.61
N GLU A 387 -1.39 11.77 -13.15
CA GLU A 387 -2.16 10.53 -13.17
C GLU A 387 -2.22 9.92 -11.76
N PHE A 388 -3.27 9.15 -11.52
CA PHE A 388 -3.52 8.43 -10.29
C PHE A 388 -2.58 7.22 -10.19
N VAL A 389 -1.79 7.18 -9.13
CA VAL A 389 -0.95 6.01 -8.81
C VAL A 389 -1.71 5.09 -7.87
N SER A 390 -2.12 3.94 -8.39
CA SER A 390 -2.89 2.95 -7.66
C SER A 390 -1.98 2.10 -6.77
N GLY A 391 -2.24 2.06 -5.45
CA GLY A 391 -1.52 1.19 -4.52
C GLY A 391 -2.10 -0.23 -4.46
N ASP A 392 -1.29 -1.20 -4.01
CA ASP A 392 -1.70 -2.61 -3.84
C ASP A 392 -2.58 -2.88 -2.60
N GLU A 393 -2.80 -1.85 -1.79
CA GLU A 393 -3.50 -1.89 -0.51
C GLU A 393 -4.77 -1.03 -0.56
N TRP A 394 -5.57 -1.09 0.50
CA TRP A 394 -6.74 -0.22 0.69
C TRP A 394 -6.32 1.19 1.12
N GLU A 395 -5.65 1.88 0.20
CA GLU A 395 -5.19 3.25 0.35
C GLU A 395 -5.97 4.18 -0.58
N GLN A 396 -5.97 5.47 -0.27
CA GLN A 396 -6.62 6.52 -1.06
C GLN A 396 -8.11 6.20 -1.29
N VAL A 397 -8.78 5.60 -0.32
CA VAL A 397 -10.19 5.19 -0.37
C VAL A 397 -11.08 6.37 -0.75
N TYR A 398 -10.75 7.58 -0.29
CA TYR A 398 -11.49 8.79 -0.66
C TYR A 398 -11.41 9.09 -2.17
N LEU A 399 -10.23 8.98 -2.80
CA LEU A 399 -10.08 9.17 -4.25
C LEU A 399 -10.63 7.98 -5.04
N ALA A 400 -10.47 6.75 -4.56
CA ALA A 400 -11.11 5.58 -5.16
C ALA A 400 -12.64 5.70 -5.15
N ASN A 401 -13.22 6.34 -4.13
CA ASN A 401 -14.66 6.62 -4.10
C ASN A 401 -15.09 7.68 -5.12
N VAL A 402 -14.22 8.63 -5.48
CA VAL A 402 -14.47 9.52 -6.63
C VAL A 402 -14.58 8.69 -7.91
N TYR A 403 -13.64 7.76 -8.13
CA TYR A 403 -13.66 6.84 -9.26
C TYR A 403 -14.94 5.99 -9.30
N LEU A 404 -15.25 5.30 -8.20
CA LEU A 404 -16.45 4.46 -8.08
C LEU A 404 -17.73 5.27 -8.29
N CYS A 405 -17.81 6.51 -7.78
CA CYS A 405 -18.96 7.38 -8.01
C CYS A 405 -19.15 7.68 -9.50
N GLY A 406 -18.10 8.15 -10.19
CA GLY A 406 -18.17 8.47 -11.61
C GLY A 406 -18.53 7.26 -12.48
N ARG A 407 -17.83 6.13 -12.30
CA ARG A 407 -18.04 4.91 -13.11
C ARG A 407 -19.36 4.22 -12.82
N ALA A 408 -19.74 4.09 -11.55
CA ALA A 408 -21.03 3.49 -11.21
C ALA A 408 -22.19 4.33 -11.75
N THR A 409 -22.12 5.66 -11.68
CA THR A 409 -23.14 6.55 -12.24
C THR A 409 -23.23 6.44 -13.76
N GLN A 410 -22.09 6.43 -14.45
CA GLN A 410 -22.03 6.27 -15.90
C GLN A 410 -22.61 4.93 -16.37
N LEU A 411 -22.19 3.82 -15.76
CA LEU A 411 -22.69 2.48 -16.09
C LEU A 411 -24.17 2.32 -15.74
N ALA A 412 -24.58 2.80 -14.57
CA ALA A 412 -25.97 2.76 -14.13
C ALA A 412 -26.90 3.50 -15.09
N SER A 413 -26.50 4.68 -15.57
CA SER A 413 -27.25 5.43 -16.58
C SER A 413 -27.34 4.68 -17.91
N LYS A 414 -26.27 3.99 -18.35
CA LYS A 414 -26.25 3.22 -19.60
C LYS A 414 -27.14 1.98 -19.54
N HIS A 415 -27.27 1.37 -18.37
CA HIS A 415 -27.99 0.11 -18.17
C HIS A 415 -29.33 0.28 -17.44
N SER A 416 -29.77 1.52 -17.20
CA SER A 416 -31.03 1.84 -16.50
C SER A 416 -31.16 1.17 -15.14
N VAL A 417 -30.07 1.11 -14.36
CA VAL A 417 -30.05 0.59 -12.99
C VAL A 417 -29.71 1.68 -11.98
N SER A 418 -29.89 1.41 -10.69
CA SER A 418 -29.47 2.30 -9.61
C SER A 418 -27.95 2.20 -9.37
N PRO A 419 -27.20 3.32 -9.33
CA PRO A 419 -25.77 3.30 -9.01
C PRO A 419 -25.48 2.69 -7.64
N ALA A 420 -26.36 2.94 -6.66
CA ALA A 420 -26.20 2.41 -5.31
C ALA A 420 -26.38 0.89 -5.27
N ASP A 421 -27.32 0.34 -6.06
CA ASP A 421 -27.56 -1.10 -6.11
C ASP A 421 -26.44 -1.80 -6.88
N LEU A 422 -25.88 -1.15 -7.91
CA LEU A 422 -24.71 -1.64 -8.63
C LEU A 422 -23.50 -1.78 -7.70
N LEU A 423 -23.21 -0.77 -6.87
CA LEU A 423 -22.13 -0.83 -5.88
C LEU A 423 -22.33 -1.93 -4.83
N VAL A 424 -23.58 -2.23 -4.46
CA VAL A 424 -23.88 -3.35 -3.54
C VAL A 424 -23.66 -4.69 -4.23
N ARG A 425 -24.16 -4.88 -5.46
CA ARG A 425 -23.98 -6.10 -6.25
C ARG A 425 -22.50 -6.39 -6.54
N ALA A 426 -21.73 -5.34 -6.82
CA ALA A 426 -20.27 -5.44 -7.02
C ALA A 426 -19.48 -5.68 -5.72
N GLY A 427 -20.12 -5.68 -4.54
CA GLY A 427 -19.46 -5.97 -3.27
C GLY A 427 -18.69 -4.79 -2.65
N PHE A 428 -18.75 -3.60 -3.24
CA PHE A 428 -18.11 -2.40 -2.69
C PHE A 428 -18.83 -1.83 -1.46
N ALA A 429 -20.10 -2.18 -1.28
CA ALA A 429 -20.91 -1.79 -0.14
C ALA A 429 -21.77 -2.96 0.37
N GLY A 430 -21.80 -3.16 1.69
CA GLY A 430 -22.62 -4.22 2.28
C GLY A 430 -24.13 -3.93 2.31
N ARG A 431 -24.53 -2.67 2.10
CA ARG A 431 -25.93 -2.22 2.06
C ARG A 431 -26.09 -0.92 1.27
N THR A 432 -27.30 -0.61 0.84
CA THR A 432 -27.62 0.60 0.07
C THR A 432 -27.23 1.90 0.78
N SER A 433 -27.35 1.99 2.11
CA SER A 433 -26.96 3.20 2.85
C SER A 433 -25.44 3.45 2.84
N THR A 434 -24.63 2.40 2.82
CA THR A 434 -23.17 2.52 2.66
C THR A 434 -22.79 2.82 1.22
N ALA A 435 -23.51 2.28 0.23
CA ALA A 435 -23.31 2.65 -1.18
C ALA A 435 -23.62 4.14 -1.43
N LYS A 436 -24.73 4.64 -0.87
CA LYS A 436 -25.07 6.08 -0.91
C LYS A 436 -24.01 6.96 -0.22
N LEU A 437 -23.29 6.44 0.77
CA LEU A 437 -22.19 7.17 1.40
C LEU A 437 -20.97 7.25 0.46
N ILE A 438 -20.60 6.14 -0.21
CA ILE A 438 -19.55 6.12 -1.24
C ILE A 438 -19.86 7.14 -2.33
N LEU A 439 -21.07 7.11 -2.89
CA LEU A 439 -21.50 8.03 -3.95
C LEU A 439 -21.41 9.49 -3.50
N ARG A 440 -21.96 9.83 -2.33
CA ARG A 440 -21.98 11.21 -1.84
C ARG A 440 -20.59 11.78 -1.57
N ILE A 441 -19.70 10.98 -0.98
CA ILE A 441 -18.31 11.42 -0.71
C ILE A 441 -17.52 11.51 -2.00
N GLY A 442 -17.65 10.52 -2.87
CA GLY A 442 -17.01 10.53 -4.18
C GLY A 442 -17.45 11.72 -5.03
N GLU A 443 -18.73 12.03 -5.05
CA GLU A 443 -19.28 13.20 -5.75
C GLU A 443 -18.72 14.51 -5.19
N ALA A 444 -18.82 14.73 -3.87
CA ALA A 444 -18.37 15.98 -3.25
C ALA A 444 -16.86 16.21 -3.43
N LEU A 445 -16.04 15.17 -3.26
CA LEU A 445 -14.60 15.28 -3.47
C LEU A 445 -14.23 15.38 -4.95
N GLY A 446 -14.95 14.68 -5.82
CA GLY A 446 -14.75 14.74 -7.27
C GLY A 446 -15.08 16.11 -7.85
N GLN A 447 -16.19 16.72 -7.42
CA GLN A 447 -16.55 18.09 -7.77
C GLN A 447 -15.52 19.09 -7.27
N HIS A 448 -15.00 18.91 -6.04
CA HIS A 448 -13.96 19.77 -5.49
C HIS A 448 -12.70 19.82 -6.36
N PHE A 449 -12.36 18.72 -7.05
CA PHE A 449 -11.18 18.62 -7.90
C PHE A 449 -11.45 18.65 -9.41
N ASP A 450 -12.64 19.11 -9.84
CA ASP A 450 -13.07 19.12 -11.25
C ASP A 450 -13.06 17.74 -11.95
N LEU A 451 -13.07 16.65 -11.18
CA LEU A 451 -13.14 15.28 -11.68
C LEU A 451 -14.59 14.90 -12.01
N LEU A 452 -15.57 15.44 -11.29
CA LEU A 452 -16.99 15.14 -11.51
C LEU A 452 -17.82 16.42 -11.66
N VAL A 453 -18.82 16.38 -12.53
CA VAL A 453 -19.90 17.38 -12.62
C VAL A 453 -21.22 16.63 -12.55
N ASP A 454 -22.06 16.94 -11.56
CA ASP A 454 -23.31 16.21 -11.29
C ASP A 454 -23.12 14.67 -11.26
N ALA A 455 -22.10 14.21 -10.52
CA ALA A 455 -21.65 12.82 -10.42
C ALA A 455 -21.18 12.16 -11.75
N ARG A 456 -21.02 12.91 -12.83
CA ARG A 456 -20.55 12.40 -14.13
C ARG A 456 -19.04 12.66 -14.32
N PRO A 457 -18.28 11.68 -14.83
CA PRO A 457 -16.87 11.86 -15.22
C PRO A 457 -16.65 13.04 -16.17
N THR A 458 -15.65 13.86 -15.88
CA THR A 458 -15.13 14.88 -16.80
C THR A 458 -13.97 14.34 -17.65
N VAL A 459 -13.51 15.09 -18.64
CA VAL A 459 -12.26 14.78 -19.36
C VAL A 459 -11.07 14.71 -18.40
N HIS A 460 -11.08 15.54 -17.34
CA HIS A 460 -10.02 15.52 -16.33
C HIS A 460 -10.05 14.23 -15.51
N PHE A 461 -11.22 13.67 -15.22
CA PHE A 461 -11.36 12.37 -14.58
C PHE A 461 -10.74 11.24 -15.40
N ASP A 462 -11.07 11.18 -16.69
CA ASP A 462 -10.54 10.12 -17.56
C ASP A 462 -9.02 10.23 -17.68
N ALA A 463 -8.48 11.46 -17.79
CA ALA A 463 -7.04 11.69 -17.82
C ALA A 463 -6.34 11.36 -16.50
N PHE A 464 -6.98 11.66 -15.35
CA PHE A 464 -6.38 11.42 -14.04
C PHE A 464 -6.40 9.95 -13.66
N PHE A 465 -7.54 9.26 -13.80
CA PHE A 465 -7.64 7.86 -13.37
C PHE A 465 -7.16 6.86 -14.44
N ASP A 466 -7.20 7.22 -15.72
CA ASP A 466 -6.86 6.38 -16.88
C ASP A 466 -7.20 4.88 -16.65
N LYS A 467 -6.19 4.00 -16.63
CA LYS A 467 -6.34 2.56 -16.42
C LYS A 467 -6.00 2.11 -15.00
N ALA A 468 -5.70 3.04 -14.11
CA ALA A 468 -5.13 2.77 -12.79
C ALA A 468 -6.06 1.92 -11.88
N LEU A 469 -7.38 2.01 -12.10
CA LEU A 469 -8.42 1.32 -11.33
C LEU A 469 -9.32 0.42 -12.21
N SER A 470 -8.76 -0.14 -13.28
CA SER A 470 -9.48 -1.02 -14.21
C SER A 470 -10.02 -2.31 -13.55
N ASP A 471 -9.40 -2.76 -12.47
CA ASP A 471 -9.92 -3.87 -11.65
C ASP A 471 -11.30 -3.56 -11.06
N LEU A 472 -11.54 -2.31 -10.63
CA LEU A 472 -12.84 -1.89 -10.10
C LEU A 472 -13.91 -1.81 -11.21
N ASP A 473 -13.52 -1.46 -12.43
CA ASP A 473 -14.43 -1.49 -13.58
C ASP A 473 -14.92 -2.90 -13.88
N ASP A 474 -14.02 -3.88 -13.82
CA ASP A 474 -14.36 -5.27 -14.12
C ASP A 474 -15.35 -5.82 -13.09
N ASP A 475 -15.16 -5.48 -11.81
CA ASP A 475 -16.11 -5.82 -10.75
C ASP A 475 -17.49 -5.14 -10.96
N LEU A 476 -17.52 -3.85 -11.35
CA LEU A 476 -18.76 -3.14 -11.68
C LEU A 476 -19.48 -3.78 -12.89
N ARG A 477 -18.74 -4.12 -13.95
CA ARG A 477 -19.32 -4.75 -15.16
C ARG A 477 -19.82 -6.16 -14.87
N GLY A 478 -19.06 -6.94 -14.11
CA GLY A 478 -19.46 -8.29 -13.68
C GLY A 478 -20.78 -8.25 -12.88
N ALA A 479 -20.97 -7.22 -12.07
CA ALA A 479 -22.19 -7.03 -11.30
C ALA A 479 -23.43 -6.73 -12.16
N LEU A 480 -23.29 -6.24 -13.41
CA LEU A 480 -24.42 -6.01 -14.31
C LEU A 480 -25.00 -7.31 -14.90
N SER A 481 -24.20 -8.37 -14.96
CA SER A 481 -24.56 -9.67 -15.54
C SER A 481 -25.30 -10.61 -14.59
N VAL A 482 -25.45 -10.21 -13.32
CA VAL A 482 -26.09 -10.98 -12.23
C VAL A 482 -27.43 -10.37 -11.88
#